data_AF-A0A4Z2IYZ8-F1
#
_entry.id   AF-A0A4Z2IYZ8-F1
#
_cell.length_a   1.000
_cell.length_b   1.000
_cell.length_c   1.000
_cell.angle_alpha   90.00
_cell.angle_beta   90.00
_cell.angle_gamma   90.00
#
_symmetry.space_group_name_H-M   'P 1'
#
loop_
_entity.id
_entity.type
_entity.pdbx_description
1 polymer ?
#
loop_
_entity_poly.entity_id
_entity_poly.type
_entity_poly.pdbx_seq_one_letter_code
_entity_poly.pdbx_strand_id
1 'polypeptide(L)'
;MRPNSQALRSSHDTEREFGGALGALCIPISLPLTVLFLIGVSRSPEASVFQWPPPLPSTDQLWDPLAPVLLLGWIALHALLYVMPLGKVSEGLVLRDGTRLKYPINGIYITDHKTQHVWVFCFCIFTM
;
A
#
# COMPACT_ATOMS: atom_id res chain seq x y z
N MET A 1 -11.30 -33.26 -39.49
CA MET A 1 -11.40 -31.79 -39.36
C MET A 1 -11.62 -31.47 -37.89
N ARG A 2 -10.62 -30.88 -37.21
CA ARG A 2 -10.74 -30.51 -35.78
C ARG A 2 -11.51 -29.18 -35.69
N PRO A 3 -12.56 -29.06 -34.85
CA PRO A 3 -13.25 -27.80 -34.68
C PRO A 3 -12.31 -26.78 -34.01
N ASN A 4 -12.35 -25.57 -34.53
CA ASN A 4 -11.47 -24.45 -34.20
C ASN A 4 -11.77 -23.93 -32.78
N SER A 5 -10.86 -24.15 -31.83
CA SER A 5 -10.92 -23.66 -30.44
C SER A 5 -10.79 -22.12 -30.30
N GLN A 6 -10.71 -21.39 -31.42
CA GLN A 6 -10.75 -19.92 -31.42
C GLN A 6 -12.16 -19.34 -31.22
N ALA A 7 -13.20 -20.16 -31.13
CA ALA A 7 -14.57 -19.73 -30.81
C ALA A 7 -14.78 -19.40 -29.33
N LEU A 8 -13.83 -19.73 -28.44
CA LEU A 8 -13.76 -19.16 -27.10
C LEU A 8 -12.96 -17.85 -27.14
N ARG A 9 -13.24 -17.00 -28.14
CA ARG A 9 -12.94 -15.58 -28.08
C ARG A 9 -13.64 -15.08 -26.84
N SER A 10 -12.85 -14.95 -25.76
CA SER A 10 -12.89 -13.84 -24.81
C SER A 10 -14.23 -13.10 -24.92
N SER A 11 -15.27 -13.70 -24.34
CA SER A 11 -16.44 -12.96 -23.93
C SER A 11 -15.87 -11.93 -22.97
N HIS A 12 -15.71 -10.74 -23.52
CA HIS A 12 -15.32 -9.51 -22.90
C HIS A 12 -15.89 -9.44 -21.48
N ASP A 13 -15.10 -9.89 -20.50
CA ASP A 13 -15.24 -9.54 -19.09
C ASP A 13 -14.88 -8.05 -18.99
N THR A 14 -15.72 -7.20 -19.60
CA THR A 14 -15.88 -5.81 -19.19
C THR A 14 -16.90 -5.80 -18.07
N GLU A 15 -16.63 -6.65 -17.08
CA GLU A 15 -17.07 -6.35 -15.73
C GLU A 15 -16.31 -5.07 -15.37
N ARG A 16 -17.03 -3.96 -15.40
CA ARG A 16 -16.50 -2.67 -15.00
C ARG A 16 -16.36 -2.69 -13.49
N GLU A 17 -15.28 -3.30 -13.04
CA GLU A 17 -14.81 -3.28 -11.66
C GLU A 17 -14.88 -1.82 -11.16
N PHE A 18 -15.50 -1.60 -10.00
CA PHE A 18 -15.63 -0.27 -9.38
C PHE A 18 -16.29 0.80 -10.26
N GLY A 19 -17.38 0.48 -10.98
CA GLY A 19 -18.16 1.49 -11.71
C GLY A 19 -17.47 2.06 -12.96
N GLY A 20 -16.42 1.38 -13.44
CA GLY A 20 -15.72 1.70 -14.68
C GLY A 20 -14.92 3.00 -14.60
N ALA A 21 -14.88 3.76 -15.71
CA ALA A 21 -14.06 4.97 -15.81
C ALA A 21 -14.37 6.02 -14.73
N LEU A 22 -15.63 6.10 -14.28
CA LEU A 22 -16.04 7.05 -13.25
C LEU A 22 -15.42 6.69 -11.90
N GLY A 23 -15.52 5.44 -11.46
CA GLY A 23 -14.90 5.04 -10.19
C GLY A 23 -13.38 5.04 -10.23
N ALA A 24 -12.78 4.72 -11.38
CA ALA A 24 -11.34 4.83 -11.59
C ALA A 24 -10.80 6.26 -11.40
N LEU A 25 -11.61 7.29 -11.66
CA LEU A 25 -11.26 8.69 -11.40
C LEU A 25 -11.70 9.15 -10.00
N CYS A 26 -12.92 8.79 -9.60
CA CYS A 26 -13.49 9.25 -8.33
C CYS A 26 -12.77 8.66 -7.11
N ILE A 27 -12.37 7.38 -7.13
CA ILE A 27 -11.77 6.71 -5.98
C ILE A 27 -10.39 7.29 -5.62
N PRO A 28 -9.44 7.46 -6.56
CA PRO A 28 -8.13 8.05 -6.24
C PRO A 28 -8.21 9.51 -5.77
N ILE A 29 -9.30 10.22 -6.06
CA ILE A 29 -9.53 11.59 -5.59
C ILE A 29 -10.24 11.59 -4.23
N SER A 30 -11.30 10.78 -4.06
CA SER A 30 -12.13 10.78 -2.85
C SER A 30 -11.40 10.20 -1.63
N LEU A 31 -10.54 9.19 -1.83
CA LEU A 31 -9.76 8.59 -0.74
C LEU A 31 -8.80 9.58 -0.06
N PRO A 32 -7.88 10.26 -0.77
CA PRO A 32 -6.99 11.22 -0.13
C PRO A 32 -7.75 12.41 0.46
N LEU A 33 -8.84 12.87 -0.18
CA LEU A 33 -9.68 13.93 0.38
C LEU A 33 -10.33 13.50 1.72
N THR A 34 -10.83 12.26 1.80
CA THR A 34 -11.38 11.71 3.05
C THR A 34 -10.31 11.64 4.13
N VAL A 35 -9.09 11.21 3.79
CA VAL A 35 -7.97 11.17 4.75
C VAL A 35 -7.63 12.58 5.25
N LEU A 36 -7.53 13.58 4.36
CA LEU A 36 -7.28 14.96 4.74
C LEU A 36 -8.39 15.52 5.65
N PHE A 37 -9.65 15.20 5.35
CA PHE A 37 -10.79 15.54 6.19
C PHE A 37 -10.66 14.94 7.60
N LEU A 38 -10.34 13.64 7.70
CA LEU A 38 -10.16 12.95 8.98
C LEU A 38 -8.97 13.50 9.78
N ILE A 39 -7.88 13.88 9.11
CA ILE A 39 -6.74 14.56 9.74
C ILE A 39 -7.17 15.91 10.32
N GLY A 40 -7.95 16.71 9.59
CA GLY A 40 -8.49 17.98 10.08
C GLY A 40 -9.40 17.79 11.30
N VAL A 41 -10.34 16.84 11.22
CA VAL A 41 -11.25 16.51 12.32
C VAL A 41 -10.49 16.03 13.56
N SER A 42 -9.51 15.12 13.41
CA SER A 42 -8.76 14.59 14.55
C SER A 42 -7.86 15.61 15.27
N ARG A 43 -7.51 16.71 14.60
CA ARG A 43 -6.73 17.81 15.20
C ARG A 43 -7.59 18.90 15.82
N SER A 44 -8.90 18.87 15.62
CA SER A 44 -9.85 19.81 16.23
C SER A 44 -10.13 19.46 17.70
N PRO A 45 -10.40 20.45 18.58
CA PRO A 45 -10.69 20.20 19.99
C PRO A 45 -11.93 19.33 20.22
N GLU A 46 -12.99 19.48 19.41
CA GLU A 46 -14.21 18.69 19.57
C GLU A 46 -14.14 17.28 18.94
N ALA A 47 -13.18 17.03 18.04
CA ALA A 47 -13.05 15.77 17.27
C ALA A 47 -14.36 15.23 16.66
N SER A 48 -15.33 16.11 16.44
CA SER A 48 -16.64 15.78 15.89
C SER A 48 -16.57 15.63 14.37
N VAL A 49 -17.29 14.66 13.80
CA VAL A 49 -17.38 14.46 12.34
C VAL A 49 -18.35 15.45 11.67
N PHE A 50 -19.20 16.11 12.47
CA PHE A 50 -20.23 17.03 11.96
C PHE A 50 -19.79 18.49 11.84
N GLN A 51 -18.56 18.83 12.25
CA GLN A 51 -17.98 20.15 12.03
C GLN A 51 -17.46 20.25 10.59
N TRP A 52 -18.18 21.04 9.80
CA TRP A 52 -17.84 21.30 8.40
C TRP A 52 -17.68 22.81 8.17
N PRO A 53 -16.60 23.27 7.50
CA PRO A 53 -15.40 22.52 7.09
C PRO A 53 -14.40 22.36 8.26
N PRO A 54 -13.72 21.21 8.40
CA PRO A 54 -12.64 21.10 9.37
C PRO A 54 -11.48 22.02 8.94
N PRO A 55 -10.75 22.62 9.91
CA PRO A 55 -9.56 23.40 9.58
C PRO A 55 -8.53 22.50 8.91
N LEU A 56 -8.20 22.80 7.66
CA LEU A 56 -7.13 22.10 6.96
C LEU A 56 -5.78 22.52 7.57
N PRO A 57 -4.82 21.58 7.68
CA PRO A 57 -3.50 21.93 8.17
C PRO A 57 -2.82 22.90 7.18
N SER A 58 -1.96 23.78 7.67
CA SER A 58 -1.25 24.72 6.81
C SER A 58 -0.31 23.98 5.85
N THR A 59 0.01 24.57 4.71
CA THR A 59 0.90 23.94 3.72
C THR A 59 2.24 23.53 4.32
N ASP A 60 2.78 24.34 5.24
CA ASP A 60 4.03 24.07 5.95
C ASP A 60 3.95 22.85 6.87
N GLN A 61 2.75 22.53 7.40
CA GLN A 61 2.50 21.32 8.19
C GLN A 61 2.28 20.07 7.32
N LEU A 62 1.82 20.24 6.07
CA LEU A 62 1.70 19.12 5.12
C LEU A 62 3.05 18.79 4.46
N TRP A 63 3.87 19.81 4.23
CA TRP A 63 5.10 19.72 3.44
C TRP A 63 6.34 19.99 4.28
N ASP A 64 6.69 19.02 5.12
CA ASP A 64 8.01 18.96 5.73
C ASP A 64 9.02 18.38 4.72
N PRO A 65 10.09 19.09 4.34
CA PRO A 65 11.11 18.58 3.43
C PRO A 65 11.87 17.35 3.96
N LEU A 66 11.88 17.11 5.28
CA LEU A 66 12.50 15.95 5.89
C LEU A 66 11.62 14.69 5.76
N ALA A 67 10.30 14.85 5.84
CA ALA A 67 9.34 13.74 5.74
C ALA A 67 9.54 12.82 4.51
N PRO A 68 9.72 13.32 3.28
CA PRO A 68 9.96 12.45 2.13
C PRO A 68 11.30 11.72 2.22
N VAL A 69 12.34 12.33 2.80
CA VAL A 69 13.65 11.69 2.98
C VAL A 69 13.54 10.52 3.96
N LEU A 70 12.85 10.73 5.08
CA LEU A 70 12.60 9.70 6.07
C LEU A 70 11.73 8.57 5.49
N LEU A 71 10.66 8.91 4.78
CA LEU A 71 9.80 7.93 4.13
C LEU A 71 10.56 7.09 3.10
N LEU A 72 11.39 7.71 2.25
CA LEU A 72 12.18 7.00 1.26
C LEU A 72 13.22 6.11 1.90
N GLY A 73 13.92 6.58 2.93
CA GLY A 73 14.89 5.76 3.67
C GLY A 73 14.20 4.57 4.36
N TRP A 74 13.00 4.77 4.90
CA TRP A 74 12.18 3.70 5.48
C TRP A 74 11.75 2.66 4.44
N ILE A 75 11.26 3.10 3.28
CA ILE A 75 10.90 2.20 2.17
C ILE A 75 12.13 1.43 1.68
N ALA A 76 13.29 2.09 1.57
CA ALA A 76 14.54 1.47 1.15
C ALA A 76 15.01 0.41 2.15
N LEU A 77 14.89 0.67 3.46
CA LEU A 77 15.15 -0.32 4.50
C LEU A 77 14.24 -1.55 4.31
N HIS A 78 12.94 -1.33 4.16
CA HIS A 78 11.98 -2.42 3.93
C HIS A 78 12.31 -3.23 2.68
N ALA A 79 12.70 -2.57 1.59
CA ALA A 79 13.13 -3.24 0.37
C ALA A 79 14.40 -4.06 0.61
N LEU A 80 15.38 -3.55 1.36
CA LEU A 80 16.59 -4.28 1.72
C LEU A 80 16.26 -5.52 2.58
N LEU A 81 15.41 -5.36 3.59
CA LEU A 81 14.92 -6.46 4.43
C LEU A 81 14.18 -7.53 3.63
N TYR A 82 13.40 -7.12 2.62
CA TYR A 82 12.71 -8.04 1.73
C TYR A 82 13.67 -8.86 0.86
N VAL A 83 14.73 -8.23 0.32
CA VAL A 83 15.71 -8.90 -0.55
C VAL A 83 16.63 -9.86 0.22
N MET A 84 16.83 -9.65 1.53
CA MET A 84 17.69 -10.54 2.32
C MET A 84 17.16 -12.00 2.30
N PRO A 85 18.02 -13.00 2.00
CA PRO A 85 17.62 -14.39 1.83
C PRO A 85 17.46 -15.12 3.18
N LEU A 86 16.67 -14.56 4.10
CA LEU A 86 16.52 -15.05 5.47
C LEU A 86 15.31 -16.00 5.66
N GLY A 87 14.44 -16.15 4.66
CA GLY A 87 13.20 -16.92 4.78
C GLY A 87 13.03 -18.00 3.72
N LYS A 88 11.97 -18.79 3.89
CA LYS A 88 11.64 -19.90 3.00
C LYS A 88 10.91 -19.40 1.76
N VAL A 89 11.28 -19.96 0.62
CA VAL A 89 10.58 -19.72 -0.64
C VAL A 89 9.35 -20.63 -0.69
N SER A 90 8.16 -20.03 -0.73
CA SER A 90 6.89 -20.73 -0.89
C SER A 90 6.38 -20.59 -2.33
N GLU A 91 5.73 -21.62 -2.85
CA GLU A 91 5.09 -21.54 -4.15
C GLU A 91 3.67 -20.98 -4.02
N GLY A 92 3.36 -20.00 -4.87
CA GLY A 92 2.05 -19.38 -4.96
C GLY A 92 1.04 -20.22 -5.75
N LEU A 93 -0.07 -19.56 -6.07
CA LEU A 93 -1.13 -20.12 -6.91
C LEU A 93 -0.59 -20.41 -8.33
N VAL A 94 -1.22 -21.40 -8.99
CA VAL A 94 -0.94 -21.71 -10.39
C VAL A 94 -1.51 -20.58 -11.24
N LEU A 95 -0.66 -19.96 -12.04
CA LEU A 95 -1.07 -18.96 -13.03
C LEU A 95 -1.81 -19.64 -14.19
N ARG A 96 -2.53 -18.85 -15.01
CA ARG A 96 -3.25 -19.36 -16.20
C ARG A 96 -2.36 -20.11 -17.20
N ASP A 97 -1.05 -19.87 -17.17
CA ASP A 97 -0.03 -20.52 -18.00
C ASP A 97 0.53 -21.81 -17.38
N GLY A 98 0.06 -22.23 -16.20
CA GLY A 98 0.53 -23.41 -15.49
C GLY A 98 1.80 -23.19 -14.65
N THR A 99 2.39 -22.00 -14.69
CA THR A 99 3.55 -21.65 -13.87
C THR A 99 3.14 -21.29 -12.45
N ARG A 100 4.08 -21.34 -11.50
CA ARG A 100 3.86 -20.90 -10.10
C ARG A 100 4.85 -19.81 -9.75
N LEU A 101 4.35 -18.71 -9.20
CA LEU A 101 5.22 -17.65 -8.70
C LEU A 101 5.84 -18.08 -7.36
N LYS A 102 7.15 -17.94 -7.24
CA LYS A 102 7.90 -18.27 -6.01
C LYS A 102 8.03 -17.02 -5.16
N TYR A 103 7.50 -17.05 -3.95
CA TYR A 103 7.55 -15.95 -2.99
C TYR A 103 8.50 -16.29 -1.84
N PRO A 104 9.64 -15.60 -1.69
CA PRO A 104 10.41 -15.66 -0.46
C PRO A 104 9.58 -15.05 0.67
N ILE A 105 9.07 -15.89 1.58
CA ILE A 105 8.30 -15.43 2.74
C ILE A 105 9.27 -15.20 3.88
N ASN A 106 9.76 -13.96 3.96
CA ASN A 106 10.72 -13.51 4.98
C ASN A 106 10.04 -12.89 6.21
N GLY A 107 8.71 -12.66 6.16
CA GLY A 107 7.99 -11.85 7.13
C GLY A 107 8.03 -12.34 8.58
N ILE A 108 8.08 -13.66 8.81
CA ILE A 108 8.05 -14.25 10.17
C ILE A 108 9.45 -14.22 10.83
N TYR A 109 10.53 -14.29 10.04
CA TYR A 109 11.90 -14.15 10.55
C TYR A 109 12.25 -12.69 10.86
N ILE A 110 11.58 -11.74 10.20
CA ILE A 110 11.76 -10.30 10.41
C ILE A 110 11.01 -9.80 11.68
N THR A 111 10.06 -10.57 12.23
CA THR A 111 9.34 -10.22 13.47
C THR A 111 9.81 -10.96 14.72
N ASP A 112 10.87 -11.78 14.63
CA ASP A 112 11.48 -12.39 15.81
C ASP A 112 12.09 -11.34 16.75
N HIS A 113 12.19 -11.66 18.05
CA HIS A 113 12.60 -10.75 19.13
C HIS A 113 13.96 -10.05 18.88
N LYS A 114 14.81 -10.62 18.03
CA LYS A 114 16.10 -10.04 17.60
C LYS A 114 15.96 -8.89 16.59
N THR A 115 14.93 -8.92 15.76
CA THR A 115 14.68 -7.92 14.71
C THR A 115 13.83 -6.76 15.23
N GLN A 116 13.08 -6.94 16.32
CA GLN A 116 12.36 -5.86 17.00
C GLN A 116 13.30 -4.72 17.46
N HIS A 117 14.53 -5.04 17.85
CA HIS A 117 15.55 -4.02 18.14
C HIS A 117 15.98 -3.25 16.89
N VAL A 118 16.03 -3.89 15.72
CA VAL A 118 16.31 -3.21 14.44
C VAL A 118 15.15 -2.29 14.07
N TRP A 119 13.91 -2.72 14.28
CA TRP A 119 12.72 -1.90 14.06
C TRP A 119 12.65 -0.70 15.00
N VAL A 120 12.88 -0.89 16.30
CA VAL A 120 12.89 0.20 17.28
C VAL A 120 14.07 1.14 17.04
N PHE A 121 15.28 0.61 16.78
CA PHE A 121 16.46 1.41 16.49
C PHE A 121 16.30 2.23 15.21
N CYS A 122 15.76 1.62 14.16
CA CYS A 122 15.55 2.32 12.90
C CYS A 122 14.39 3.33 13.01
N PHE A 123 13.31 2.99 13.72
CA PHE A 123 12.25 3.96 14.06
C PHE A 123 12.80 5.14 14.87
N CYS A 124 13.65 4.91 15.88
CA CYS A 124 14.28 5.98 16.66
C CYS A 124 15.25 6.83 15.82
N ILE A 125 16.06 6.25 14.93
CA ILE A 125 16.94 7.00 14.03
C ILE A 125 16.15 7.83 13.01
N PHE A 126 15.03 7.31 12.52
CA PHE A 126 14.20 8.00 11.54
C PHE A 126 13.20 8.99 12.16
N THR A 127 13.05 9.04 13.49
CA THR A 127 12.10 9.94 14.17
C THR A 127 12.79 10.95 15.10
N MET A 128 14.12 10.88 15.29
CA MET A 128 14.95 11.89 15.96
C MET A 128 15.50 12.91 14.96
#